data_AF-A0A0F9FPN6-F1
#
_entry.id   AF-A0A0F9FPN6-F1
#
_cell.length_a   1.000
_cell.length_b   1.000
_cell.length_c   1.000
_cell.angle_alpha   90.00
_cell.angle_beta   90.00
_cell.angle_gamma   90.00
#
_symmetry.space_group_name_H-M   'P 1'
#
loop_
_entity.id
_entity.type
_entity.pdbx_description
1 polymer ?
#
loop_
_entity_poly.entity_id
_entity_poly.type
_entity_poly.pdbx_seq_one_letter_code
_entity_poly.pdbx_strand_id
1 'polypeptide(L)'
;MKPYKIIKPFNMRSKPKFKHPDGIIIYGTILDEIEIEHGNPKGKFYKYLVQEILYDDGNKEFRFCYYYINFSNPKPYWIFGQYALTITKTELKELINMMKEKGWI
;
A
#
# COMPACT_ATOMS: atom_id res chain seq x y z
N MET A 1 -5.31 -23.78 -8.07
CA MET A 1 -4.89 -22.40 -7.71
C MET A 1 -3.44 -22.45 -7.27
N LYS A 2 -2.54 -21.66 -7.85
CA LYS A 2 -1.17 -21.52 -7.31
C LYS A 2 -1.28 -20.88 -5.91
N PRO A 3 -0.57 -21.39 -4.89
CA PRO A 3 -0.60 -20.79 -3.58
C PRO A 3 -0.08 -19.36 -3.68
N TYR A 4 -0.89 -18.43 -3.19
CA TYR A 4 -0.54 -17.04 -3.08
C TYR A 4 0.77 -16.90 -2.30
N LYS A 5 1.71 -16.07 -2.76
CA LYS A 5 2.90 -15.76 -1.98
C LYS A 5 2.47 -14.88 -0.81
N ILE A 6 2.50 -15.42 0.41
CA ILE A 6 2.15 -14.69 1.63
C ILE A 6 2.92 -13.36 1.63
N ILE A 7 2.19 -12.26 1.66
CA ILE A 7 2.79 -10.94 1.80
C ILE A 7 3.42 -10.90 3.19
N LYS A 8 4.70 -10.52 3.26
CA LYS A 8 5.36 -10.30 4.56
C LYS A 8 4.61 -9.21 5.34
N PRO A 9 4.39 -9.35 6.65
CA PRO A 9 3.93 -8.27 7.52
C PRO A 9 4.74 -6.97 7.32
N PHE A 10 4.12 -5.80 7.44
CA PHE A 10 4.78 -4.52 7.13
C PHE A 10 6.03 -4.24 7.96
N ASN A 11 6.04 -4.67 9.23
CA ASN A 11 7.18 -4.60 10.14
C ASN A 11 8.38 -5.48 9.71
N MET A 12 8.19 -6.39 8.75
CA MET A 12 9.24 -7.24 8.17
C MET A 12 9.63 -6.79 6.74
N ARG A 13 9.06 -5.69 6.23
CA ARG A 13 9.38 -5.13 4.92
C ARG A 13 10.51 -4.10 5.04
N SER A 14 11.29 -3.94 3.97
CA SER A 14 12.29 -2.87 3.90
C SER A 14 11.63 -1.50 3.99
N LYS A 15 12.34 -0.52 4.57
CA LYS A 15 11.88 0.87 4.65
C LYS A 15 11.48 1.38 3.25
N PRO A 16 10.30 1.99 3.08
CA PRO A 16 9.95 2.64 1.83
C PRO A 16 10.94 3.76 1.50
N LYS A 17 11.25 3.86 0.21
CA LYS A 17 12.08 4.90 -0.38
C LYS A 17 11.20 5.78 -1.26
N PHE A 18 11.24 7.08 -1.04
CA PHE A 18 10.51 8.09 -1.80
C PHE A 18 11.52 8.90 -2.59
N LYS A 19 11.39 8.91 -3.92
CA LYS A 19 12.24 9.74 -4.78
C LYS A 19 11.41 10.91 -5.30
N HIS A 20 11.78 12.11 -4.92
CA HIS A 20 11.13 13.33 -5.39
C HIS A 20 11.59 13.71 -6.81
N PRO A 21 10.83 14.53 -7.54
CA PRO A 21 11.19 14.96 -8.90
C PRO A 21 12.54 15.66 -9.01
N ASP A 22 12.97 16.33 -7.94
CA ASP A 22 14.28 16.99 -7.80
C ASP A 22 15.44 16.00 -7.55
N GLY A 23 15.15 14.70 -7.40
CA GLY A 23 16.14 13.66 -7.15
C GLY A 23 16.43 13.41 -5.68
N ILE A 24 15.84 14.18 -4.76
CA ILE A 24 15.96 13.95 -3.32
C ILE A 24 15.33 12.60 -2.96
N ILE A 25 16.03 11.85 -2.13
CA ILE A 25 15.56 10.57 -1.61
C ILE A 25 15.23 10.75 -0.14
N ILE A 26 13.97 10.47 0.20
CA ILE A 26 13.50 10.44 1.58
C ILE A 26 13.19 8.99 1.95
N TYR A 27 13.58 8.60 3.15
CA TYR A 27 13.23 7.32 3.72
C TYR A 27 12.10 7.50 4.73
N GLY A 28 11.16 6.57 4.74
CA GLY A 28 10.10 6.54 5.74
C GLY A 28 10.10 5.21 6.50
N THR A 29 9.42 5.18 7.63
CA THR A 29 9.10 3.96 8.37
C THR A 29 7.59 3.75 8.31
N ILE A 30 7.16 2.56 7.91
CA ILE A 30 5.73 2.20 7.96
C ILE A 30 5.40 1.91 9.43
N LEU A 31 4.53 2.72 10.03
CA LEU A 31 4.08 2.53 11.41
C LEU A 31 2.95 1.50 11.48
N ASP A 32 2.02 1.59 10.55
CA ASP A 32 0.88 0.70 10.45
C ASP A 32 0.27 0.75 9.03
N GLU A 33 -0.59 -0.21 8.71
CA GLU A 33 -1.33 -0.26 7.45
C GLU A 33 -2.75 -0.84 7.62
N ILE A 34 -3.64 -0.43 6.71
CA ILE A 34 -4.98 -1.00 6.53
C ILE A 34 -5.13 -1.41 5.06
N GLU A 35 -5.79 -2.54 4.83
CA GLU A 35 -5.98 -3.07 3.50
C GLU A 35 -7.45 -3.43 3.23
N ILE A 36 -7.91 -3.14 2.01
CA ILE A 36 -9.15 -3.69 1.46
C ILE A 36 -8.83 -4.50 0.20
N GLU A 37 -9.57 -5.57 -0.02
CA GLU A 37 -9.41 -6.40 -1.21
C GLU A 37 -10.10 -5.74 -2.41
N HIS A 38 -9.39 -5.68 -3.54
CA HIS A 38 -9.94 -5.19 -4.78
C HIS A 38 -9.54 -6.07 -5.97
N GLY A 39 -10.46 -6.26 -6.91
CA GLY A 39 -10.18 -6.90 -8.18
C GLY A 39 -10.81 -8.28 -8.35
N ASN A 40 -10.55 -8.85 -9.53
CA ASN A 40 -11.22 -10.04 -10.01
C ASN A 40 -10.37 -11.29 -9.70
N PRO A 41 -10.91 -12.30 -8.98
CA PRO A 41 -10.22 -13.57 -8.70
C PRO A 41 -9.82 -14.35 -9.98
N LYS A 42 -10.28 -13.94 -11.16
CA LYS A 42 -9.93 -14.53 -12.46
C LYS A 42 -8.58 -14.11 -13.06
N GLY A 43 -7.76 -13.29 -12.40
CA GLY A 43 -6.41 -13.02 -12.95
C GLY A 43 -5.65 -11.78 -12.51
N LYS A 44 -6.22 -10.90 -11.68
CA LYS A 44 -5.51 -9.70 -11.17
C LYS A 44 -6.03 -9.38 -9.76
N PHE A 45 -5.15 -9.45 -8.77
CA PHE A 45 -5.49 -9.09 -7.38
C PHE A 45 -4.86 -7.75 -7.06
N TYR A 46 -5.67 -6.84 -6.53
CA TYR A 46 -5.26 -5.54 -6.00
C TYR A 46 -5.54 -5.56 -4.49
N LYS A 47 -4.55 -5.21 -3.67
CA LYS A 47 -4.84 -4.80 -2.29
C LYS A 47 -4.69 -3.31 -2.21
N TYR A 48 -5.77 -2.59 -1.92
CA TYR A 48 -5.67 -1.16 -1.66
C TYR A 48 -5.21 -0.98 -0.23
N LEU A 49 -4.22 -0.12 -0.07
CA LEU A 49 -3.43 -0.01 1.14
C LEU A 49 -3.30 1.46 1.50
N VAL A 50 -3.74 1.82 2.71
CA VAL A 50 -3.34 3.08 3.34
C VAL A 50 -2.26 2.74 4.37
N GLN A 51 -1.14 3.43 4.28
CA GLN A 51 -0.04 3.28 5.24
C GLN A 51 0.17 4.58 5.98
N GLU A 52 0.35 4.50 7.29
CA GLU A 52 0.87 5.60 8.09
C GLU A 52 2.41 5.55 8.03
N ILE A 53 3.02 6.61 7.50
CA ILE A 53 4.46 6.73 7.30
C ILE A 53 5.01 7.77 8.26
N LEU A 54 6.04 7.40 9.03
CA LEU A 54 6.85 8.32 9.82
C LEU A 54 8.13 8.67 9.04
N TYR A 55 8.36 9.96 8.81
CA TYR A 55 9.57 10.47 8.21
C TYR A 55 10.64 10.80 9.27
N ASP A 56 11.87 10.99 8.80
CA ASP A 56 13.03 11.25 9.66
C ASP A 56 12.93 12.59 10.41
N ASP A 57 12.10 13.52 9.94
CA ASP A 57 11.80 14.81 10.60
C ASP A 57 10.71 14.69 11.69
N GLY A 58 10.16 13.49 11.90
CA GLY A 58 9.08 13.22 12.85
C GLY A 58 7.67 13.44 12.31
N ASN A 59 7.51 13.92 11.08
CA ASN A 59 6.20 14.09 10.47
C ASN A 59 5.57 12.75 10.09
N LYS A 60 4.24 12.69 10.21
CA LYS A 60 3.42 11.55 9.81
C LYS A 60 2.59 11.89 8.59
N GLU A 61 2.57 11.01 7.60
CA GLU A 61 1.72 11.13 6.42
C GLU A 61 1.01 9.82 6.09
N PHE A 62 -0.11 9.94 5.37
CA PHE A 62 -0.82 8.79 4.83
C PHE A 62 -0.45 8.57 3.36
N ARG A 63 -0.02 7.35 3.06
CA ARG A 63 0.25 6.90 1.70
C ARG A 63 -0.84 5.98 1.20
N PHE A 64 -1.57 6.44 0.19
CA PHE A 64 -2.49 5.62 -0.59
C PHE A 64 -1.72 4.86 -1.67
N CYS A 65 -1.79 3.53 -1.65
CA CYS A 65 -1.09 2.68 -2.59
C CYS A 65 -1.88 1.40 -2.89
N TYR A 66 -1.43 0.62 -3.87
CA TYR A 66 -2.02 -0.68 -4.16
C TYR A 66 -0.96 -1.74 -4.43
N TYR A 67 -1.22 -2.96 -3.96
CA TYR A 67 -0.40 -4.12 -4.31
C TYR A 67 -0.99 -4.81 -5.53
N TYR A 68 -0.24 -4.84 -6.63
CA TYR A 68 -0.64 -5.54 -7.85
C TYR A 68 -0.03 -6.94 -7.90
N ILE A 69 -0.88 -7.95 -8.08
CA ILE A 69 -0.47 -9.34 -8.26
C ILE A 69 -0.86 -9.78 -9.66
N ASN A 70 0.16 -10.06 -10.47
CA ASN A 70 0.01 -10.64 -11.79
C ASN A 70 0.19 -12.16 -11.72
N PHE A 71 -0.87 -12.94 -11.93
CA PHE A 71 -0.77 -14.41 -11.92
C PHE A 71 -0.01 -14.99 -13.13
N SER A 72 0.26 -14.19 -14.16
CA SER A 72 1.07 -14.55 -15.33
C SER A 72 2.56 -14.28 -15.14
N ASN A 73 2.98 -13.58 -14.07
CA ASN A 73 4.39 -13.30 -13.79
C ASN A 73 4.90 -14.14 -12.59
N PRO A 74 5.92 -15.02 -12.75
CA PRO A 74 6.43 -15.86 -11.67
C PRO A 74 7.17 -15.08 -10.55
N LYS A 75 7.48 -13.79 -10.75
CA LYS A 75 8.14 -12.93 -9.74
C LYS A 75 7.18 -11.81 -9.31
N PRO A 76 6.38 -11.99 -8.23
CA PRO A 76 5.55 -10.92 -7.71
C PRO A 76 6.44 -9.81 -7.11
N TYR A 77 6.11 -8.55 -7.41
CA TYR A 77 6.77 -7.37 -6.86
C TYR A 77 5.74 -6.29 -6.56
N TRP A 78 6.06 -5.42 -5.59
CA TRP A 78 5.24 -4.27 -5.27
C TRP A 78 5.36 -3.21 -6.37
N ILE A 79 4.23 -2.71 -6.86
CA ILE A 79 4.20 -1.55 -7.76
C ILE A 79 3.87 -0.33 -6.92
N PHE A 80 4.91 0.45 -6.62
CA PHE A 80 4.76 1.73 -5.93
C PHE A 80 4.89 2.85 -6.96
N GLY A 81 3.77 3.50 -7.29
CA GLY A 81 3.80 4.85 -7.85
C GLY A 81 3.80 4.99 -9.37
N GLN A 82 3.54 3.95 -10.16
CA GLN A 82 3.41 4.15 -11.61
C GLN A 82 1.99 4.58 -12.06
N TYR A 83 0.98 4.36 -11.23
CA TYR A 83 -0.40 4.76 -11.51
C TYR A 83 -1.07 5.32 -10.25
N ALA A 84 -1.97 6.29 -10.44
CA ALA A 84 -2.80 6.82 -9.37
C ALA A 84 -3.72 5.72 -8.82
N LEU A 85 -3.94 5.71 -7.50
CA LEU A 85 -4.93 4.84 -6.89
C LEU A 85 -6.33 5.34 -7.30
N THR A 86 -7.05 4.52 -8.08
CA THR A 86 -8.45 4.78 -8.41
C THR A 86 -9.33 3.87 -7.58
N ILE A 87 -10.16 4.45 -6.72
CA ILE A 87 -11.13 3.74 -5.88
C ILE A 87 -12.53 4.31 -6.03
N THR A 88 -13.53 3.48 -5.80
CA THR A 88 -14.93 3.90 -5.73
C THR A 88 -15.18 4.71 -4.45
N LYS A 89 -16.30 5.45 -4.45
CA LYS A 89 -16.77 6.18 -3.26
C LYS A 89 -16.98 5.26 -2.05
N THR A 90 -17.43 4.03 -2.28
CA THR A 90 -17.66 3.04 -1.21
C THR A 90 -16.35 2.60 -0.59
N GLU A 91 -15.37 2.23 -1.42
CA GLU A 91 -14.03 1.82 -0.97
C GLU A 91 -13.30 2.94 -0.22
N LEU A 92 -13.43 4.19 -0.68
CA LEU A 92 -12.88 5.33 0.04
C LEU A 92 -13.50 5.48 1.44
N LYS A 93 -14.83 5.33 1.56
CA LYS A 93 -15.50 5.40 2.87
C LYS A 93 -15.07 4.27 3.80
N GLU A 94 -14.90 3.06 3.26
CA GLU A 94 -14.44 1.91 4.02
C GLU A 94 -13.04 2.15 4.57
N LEU A 95 -12.10 2.60 3.73
CA LEU A 95 -10.75 2.98 4.17
C LEU A 95 -10.80 4.05 5.26
N ILE A 96 -11.58 5.11 5.08
CA ILE A 96 -11.72 6.18 6.08
C ILE A 96 -12.26 5.64 7.41
N ASN A 97 -13.23 4.73 7.39
CA ASN A 97 -13.78 4.13 8.60
C ASN A 97 -12.73 3.28 9.32
N MET A 98 -11.97 2.47 8.59
CA MET A 98 -10.87 1.69 9.17
C MET A 98 -9.79 2.60 9.79
N MET A 99 -9.47 3.74 9.16
CA MET A 99 -8.55 4.73 9.72
C MET A 99 -9.07 5.30 11.05
N LYS A 100 -10.37 5.60 11.14
CA LYS A 100 -11.01 6.07 12.39
C LYS A 100 -11.01 5.02 13.47
N GLU A 101 -11.31 3.77 13.13
CA GLU A 101 -11.29 2.63 14.07
C GLU A 101 -9.90 2.43 14.67
N LYS A 102 -8.84 2.69 13.88
CA LYS A 102 -7.46 2.68 14.36
C LYS A 102 -7.02 3.98 15.05
N GLY A 103 -7.86 5.00 15.08
CA GLY A 103 -7.54 6.30 15.70
C GLY A 103 -6.48 7.11 14.93
N TRP A 104 -6.34 6.87 13.62
CA TRP A 104 -5.41 7.62 12.77
C TRP A 104 -5.95 9.01 12.40
N ILE A 105 -7.28 9.15 12.32
CA ILE A 105 -8.02 10.39 11.99
C ILE A 105 -9.32 10.49 12.80
#